data_AF-A0A7X7DVG6-F1
#
_entry.id   AF-A0A7X7DVG6-F1
#
_cell.length_a   1.000
_cell.length_b   1.000
_cell.length_c   1.000
_cell.angle_alpha   90.00
_cell.angle_beta   90.00
_cell.angle_gamma   90.00
#
_symmetry.space_group_name_H-M   'P 1'
#
loop_
_entity.id
_entity.type
_entity.pdbx_description
1 polymer ?
#
loop_
_entity_poly.entity_id
_entity_poly.type
_entity_poly.pdbx_seq_one_letter_code
_entity_poly.pdbx_strand_id
1 'polypeptide(L)'
;MRKMAKRHDFALLLHEKPFAGLNGSGKHVNFSIMDSEGRNLLKPSTNHRKNIQFLTFLSALLLGFGKYYGLIRASIASPGNMHRLGGNEAPPAIMSAYLGSAITGILEAVEKGLPNDLPAQALIDLGMNKLPSIMADNSDRNRTAPLAFTGNKFEFRAPGAPQSIAGPLTMLLAAWAWGIDRVADMIEAKGSDVDVLEAALDAIKYAAAESRAIRFEGNAYSAEWQQEAKKRGLKIANSTQEALALYLVPEHRELLASLGIMSEREVVAYYEVRLEQYIKTVSIEMGIMRAMLWEGILPAISRQILLEQGALSSLPEEMIKESVLWKKSVANLVSIKNGLIAASEKLDAMLAKIHELEIDEQSRMISEEALPLYVHIRSLSDRAETLIAKDIWPYPTYTRLLNIS
;
A
#
# COMPACT_ATOMS: atom_id res chain seq x y z
N MET A 1 3.86 19.51 13.81
CA MET A 1 2.60 18.85 14.22
C MET A 1 2.70 18.13 15.56
N ARG A 2 3.57 17.11 15.76
CA ARG A 2 3.67 16.38 17.06
C ARG A 2 3.80 17.29 18.29
N LYS A 3 4.70 18.28 18.24
CA LYS A 3 4.86 19.28 19.31
C LYS A 3 3.60 20.11 19.56
N MET A 4 2.83 20.43 18.52
CA MET A 4 1.58 21.20 18.64
C MET A 4 0.47 20.35 19.26
N ALA A 5 0.28 19.13 18.77
CA ALA A 5 -0.72 18.22 19.35
C ALA A 5 -0.56 18.10 20.88
N LYS A 6 0.67 17.87 21.36
CA LYS A 6 0.95 17.80 22.80
C LYS A 6 0.65 19.11 23.57
N ARG A 7 0.80 20.28 22.94
CA ARG A 7 0.44 21.57 23.58
C ARG A 7 -1.06 21.81 23.68
N HIS A 8 -1.85 21.05 22.92
CA HIS A 8 -3.31 21.12 22.91
C HIS A 8 -3.93 19.83 23.48
N ASP A 9 -3.18 19.11 24.32
CA ASP A 9 -3.63 17.85 24.97
C ASP A 9 -4.09 16.75 23.99
N PHE A 10 -3.57 16.77 22.77
CA PHE A 10 -3.79 15.74 21.75
C PHE A 10 -2.57 14.84 21.54
N ALA A 11 -2.83 13.58 21.20
CA ALA A 11 -1.84 12.66 20.67
C ALA A 11 -1.97 12.56 19.14
N LEU A 12 -0.94 13.01 18.41
CA LEU A 12 -0.91 12.87 16.94
C LEU A 12 -0.48 11.46 16.54
N LEU A 13 -1.41 10.70 15.96
CA LEU A 13 -1.15 9.39 15.37
C LEU A 13 -0.86 9.56 13.87
N LEU A 14 0.36 9.19 13.45
CA LEU A 14 0.76 9.16 12.04
C LEU A 14 0.90 7.73 11.52
N HIS A 15 0.58 6.72 12.33
CA HIS A 15 0.62 5.33 11.91
C HIS A 15 -0.30 5.13 10.71
N GLU A 16 0.12 4.32 9.74
CA GLU A 16 -0.61 4.10 8.49
C GLU A 16 -1.99 3.45 8.70
N LYS A 17 -2.14 2.68 9.79
CA LYS A 17 -3.40 2.04 10.19
C LYS A 17 -3.59 2.11 11.70
N PRO A 18 -3.99 3.26 12.28
CA PRO A 18 -4.07 3.40 13.74
C PRO A 18 -5.25 2.61 14.33
N PHE A 19 -6.33 2.47 13.56
CA PHE A 19 -7.54 1.72 13.95
C PHE A 19 -7.91 0.72 12.86
N ALA A 20 -8.01 -0.57 13.20
CA ALA A 20 -8.56 -1.58 12.28
C ALA A 20 -10.03 -1.27 11.93
N GLY A 21 -10.47 -1.68 10.74
CA GLY A 21 -11.83 -1.43 10.26
C GLY A 21 -12.12 0.01 9.79
N LEU A 22 -11.27 0.99 10.11
CA LEU A 22 -11.42 2.39 9.68
C LEU A 22 -10.41 2.79 8.60
N ASN A 23 -10.56 3.97 8.02
CA ASN A 23 -9.64 4.49 6.99
C ASN A 23 -8.20 4.57 7.52
N GLY A 24 -7.25 4.30 6.62
CA GLY A 24 -5.83 4.43 6.93
C GLY A 24 -5.30 5.84 6.73
N SER A 25 -4.08 6.10 7.18
CA SER A 25 -3.35 7.35 6.96
C SER A 25 -2.31 7.17 5.86
N GLY A 26 -2.50 7.83 4.73
CA GLY A 26 -1.55 7.85 3.61
C GLY A 26 -0.85 9.21 3.47
N LYS A 27 0.20 9.25 2.65
CA LYS A 27 0.83 10.50 2.21
C LYS A 27 0.95 10.50 0.70
N HIS A 28 -0.03 11.07 0.03
CA HIS A 28 -0.03 11.15 -1.42
C HIS A 28 1.08 12.10 -1.90
N VAL A 29 1.86 11.63 -2.87
CA VAL A 29 2.92 12.43 -3.49
C VAL A 29 2.44 12.85 -4.86
N ASN A 30 2.05 14.12 -4.97
CA ASN A 30 1.71 14.74 -6.24
C ASN A 30 2.98 15.25 -6.90
N PHE A 31 3.23 14.88 -8.15
CA PHE A 31 4.44 15.27 -8.87
C PHE A 31 4.16 15.54 -10.34
N SER A 32 4.92 16.48 -10.90
CA SER A 32 4.94 16.83 -12.32
C SER A 32 6.36 17.19 -12.73
N ILE A 33 6.63 17.21 -14.04
CA ILE A 33 7.92 17.67 -14.58
C ILE A 33 7.71 18.97 -15.38
N MET A 34 8.61 19.92 -15.17
CA MET A 34 8.63 21.19 -15.90
C MET A 34 9.98 21.33 -16.59
N ASP A 35 9.98 21.99 -17.75
CA ASP A 35 11.22 22.41 -18.38
C ASP A 35 11.80 23.68 -17.73
N SER A 36 12.97 24.10 -18.20
CA SER A 36 13.68 25.30 -17.72
C SER A 36 12.92 26.61 -17.96
N GLU A 37 11.91 26.61 -18.84
CA GLU A 37 11.03 27.76 -19.10
C GLU A 37 9.79 27.75 -18.19
N GLY A 38 9.67 26.77 -17.28
CA GLY A 38 8.54 26.64 -16.36
C GLY A 38 7.28 26.05 -17.00
N ARG A 39 7.40 25.40 -18.17
CA ARG A 39 6.26 24.77 -18.85
C ARG A 39 6.10 23.35 -18.33
N ASN A 40 4.90 23.02 -17.85
CA ASN A 40 4.57 21.67 -17.38
C ASN A 40 4.41 20.71 -18.58
N LEU A 41 5.29 19.72 -18.68
CA LEU A 41 5.33 18.75 -19.78
C LEU A 41 4.28 17.65 -19.62
N LEU A 42 3.62 17.56 -18.46
CA LEU A 42 2.51 16.66 -18.20
C LEU A 42 1.13 17.32 -18.37
N LYS A 43 1.07 18.55 -18.91
CA LYS A 43 -0.19 19.24 -19.15
C LYS A 43 -0.67 19.00 -20.59
N PRO A 44 -1.85 18.37 -20.79
CA PRO A 44 -2.50 18.29 -22.09
C PRO A 44 -2.71 19.67 -22.73
N SER A 45 -2.68 19.72 -24.05
CA SER A 45 -2.76 20.94 -24.84
C SER A 45 -3.75 20.76 -26.01
N THR A 46 -4.16 21.85 -26.64
CA THR A 46 -4.86 21.80 -27.94
C THR A 46 -3.87 21.87 -29.11
N ASN A 47 -2.63 22.28 -28.85
CA ASN A 47 -1.55 22.25 -29.84
C ASN A 47 -1.01 20.82 -30.01
N HIS A 48 -1.06 20.35 -31.26
CA HIS A 48 -0.64 19.03 -31.68
C HIS A 48 0.78 18.64 -31.20
N ARG A 49 1.79 19.47 -31.50
CA ARG A 49 3.18 19.21 -31.14
C ARG A 49 3.38 19.07 -29.64
N LYS A 50 2.69 19.91 -28.86
CA LYS A 50 2.69 19.83 -27.39
C LYS A 50 2.01 18.56 -26.87
N ASN A 51 1.01 18.02 -27.57
CA ASN A 51 0.35 16.77 -27.19
C ASN A 51 1.24 15.55 -27.43
N ILE A 52 1.98 15.52 -28.54
CA ILE A 52 2.99 14.48 -28.74
C ILE A 52 4.05 14.56 -27.64
N GLN A 53 4.59 15.75 -27.37
CA GLN A 53 5.55 15.94 -26.26
C GLN A 53 4.99 15.43 -24.92
N PHE A 54 3.76 15.81 -24.59
CA PHE A 54 3.06 15.33 -23.41
C PHE A 54 2.99 13.79 -23.35
N LEU A 55 2.54 13.16 -24.44
CA LEU A 55 2.42 11.70 -24.53
C LEU A 55 3.80 11.03 -24.46
N THR A 56 4.85 11.63 -25.01
CA THR A 56 6.23 11.13 -24.90
C THR A 56 6.65 11.03 -23.44
N PHE A 57 6.50 12.10 -22.65
CA PHE A 57 6.88 12.09 -21.24
C PHE A 57 5.98 11.20 -20.38
N LEU A 58 4.67 11.17 -20.66
CA LEU A 58 3.72 10.30 -19.99
C LEU A 58 4.03 8.81 -20.25
N SER A 59 4.26 8.44 -21.51
CA SER A 59 4.59 7.07 -21.90
C SER A 59 5.95 6.64 -21.38
N ALA A 60 6.94 7.54 -21.34
CA ALA A 60 8.23 7.28 -20.69
C ALA A 60 8.06 6.93 -19.20
N LEU A 61 7.23 7.67 -18.45
CA LEU A 61 6.94 7.33 -17.05
C LEU A 61 6.30 5.94 -16.94
N LEU A 62 5.32 5.64 -17.79
CA LEU A 62 4.62 4.35 -17.74
C LEU A 62 5.51 3.18 -18.14
N LEU A 63 6.39 3.37 -19.12
CA LEU A 63 7.39 2.39 -19.51
C LEU A 63 8.32 2.05 -18.34
N GLY A 64 8.88 3.08 -17.69
CA GLY A 64 9.70 2.91 -16.49
C GLY A 64 8.94 2.29 -15.32
N PHE A 65 7.75 2.82 -15.02
CA PHE A 65 6.88 2.29 -13.96
C PHE A 65 6.52 0.82 -14.22
N GLY A 66 6.18 0.45 -15.45
CA GLY A 66 5.86 -0.91 -15.85
C GLY A 66 7.05 -1.87 -15.78
N LYS A 67 8.27 -1.39 -16.05
CA LYS A 67 9.48 -2.20 -15.91
C LYS A 67 9.91 -2.39 -14.45
N TYR A 68 9.77 -1.33 -13.62
CA TYR A 68 10.33 -1.25 -12.27
C TYR A 68 9.28 -1.14 -11.16
N TYR A 69 8.03 -1.56 -11.41
CA TYR A 69 6.95 -1.49 -10.42
C TYR A 69 7.29 -2.24 -9.13
N GLY A 70 8.10 -3.30 -9.22
CA GLY A 70 8.57 -4.05 -8.06
C GLY A 70 9.47 -3.22 -7.13
N LEU A 71 10.39 -2.43 -7.70
CA LEU A 71 11.23 -1.51 -6.94
C LEU A 71 10.40 -0.42 -6.26
N ILE A 72 9.38 0.09 -6.97
CA ILE A 72 8.45 1.09 -6.42
C ILE A 72 7.61 0.47 -5.28
N ARG A 73 7.17 -0.79 -5.43
CA ARG A 73 6.48 -1.54 -4.35
C ARG A 73 7.37 -1.74 -3.13
N ALA A 74 8.66 -2.01 -3.33
CA ALA A 74 9.65 -2.14 -2.26
C ALA A 74 9.83 -0.82 -1.49
N SER A 75 9.86 0.28 -2.22
CA SER A 75 10.11 1.62 -1.68
C SER A 75 9.09 2.07 -0.64
N ILE A 76 7.84 1.61 -0.76
CA ILE A 76 6.73 1.94 0.14
C ILE A 76 6.48 0.89 1.23
N ALA A 77 7.30 -0.17 1.30
CA ALA A 77 7.14 -1.24 2.27
C ALA A 77 7.51 -0.78 3.69
N SER A 78 6.56 -0.88 4.62
CA SER A 78 6.78 -0.69 6.06
C SER A 78 5.80 -1.58 6.82
N PRO A 79 6.12 -1.97 8.08
CA PRO A 79 5.20 -2.75 8.92
C PRO A 79 3.79 -2.14 8.95
N GLY A 80 3.69 -0.84 9.23
CA GLY A 80 2.41 -0.13 9.27
C GLY A 80 1.69 -0.06 7.92
N ASN A 81 2.41 0.23 6.83
CA ASN A 81 1.80 0.39 5.51
C ASN A 81 1.25 -0.94 4.96
N MET A 82 1.79 -2.09 5.37
CA MET A 82 1.22 -3.40 5.01
C MET A 82 -0.22 -3.56 5.51
N HIS A 83 -0.54 -3.04 6.69
CA HIS A 83 -1.91 -3.05 7.24
C HIS A 83 -2.84 -2.02 6.58
N ARG A 84 -2.26 -1.07 5.84
CA ARG A 84 -3.00 -0.01 5.16
C ARG A 84 -3.39 -0.42 3.74
N LEU A 85 -2.43 -0.91 2.95
CA LEU A 85 -2.65 -1.19 1.52
C LEU A 85 -3.75 -2.24 1.31
N GLY A 86 -4.60 -2.02 0.30
CA GLY A 86 -5.65 -2.97 -0.11
C GLY A 86 -6.97 -2.87 0.65
N GLY A 87 -7.18 -1.80 1.45
CA GLY A 87 -8.46 -1.56 2.10
C GLY A 87 -8.70 -0.09 2.45
N ASN A 88 -9.96 0.26 2.71
CA ASN A 88 -10.44 1.54 3.25
C ASN A 88 -9.71 2.77 2.68
N GLU A 89 -9.89 2.99 1.36
CA GLU A 89 -9.35 4.13 0.58
C GLU A 89 -7.83 4.14 0.32
N ALA A 90 -7.08 3.14 0.80
CA ALA A 90 -5.67 2.98 0.42
C ALA A 90 -5.54 2.04 -0.78
N PRO A 91 -4.65 2.30 -1.76
CA PRO A 91 -4.51 1.44 -2.93
C PRO A 91 -4.03 0.02 -2.57
N PRO A 92 -4.30 -1.01 -3.40
CA PRO A 92 -3.78 -2.36 -3.18
C PRO A 92 -2.25 -2.42 -3.36
N ALA A 93 -1.65 -3.54 -2.92
CA ALA A 93 -0.24 -3.84 -3.12
C ALA A 93 0.14 -4.12 -4.59
N ILE A 94 -0.83 -4.08 -5.50
CA ILE A 94 -0.65 -4.26 -6.95
C ILE A 94 -0.34 -2.89 -7.54
N MET A 95 0.91 -2.66 -7.94
CA MET A 95 1.35 -1.39 -8.53
C MET A 95 0.78 -1.21 -9.95
N SER A 96 -0.33 -0.49 -10.05
CA SER A 96 -0.99 -0.12 -11.30
C SER A 96 -1.11 1.39 -11.47
N ALA A 97 -1.29 1.80 -12.73
CA ALA A 97 -1.48 3.19 -13.14
C ALA A 97 -2.88 3.40 -13.69
N TYR A 98 -3.55 4.44 -13.18
CA TYR A 98 -4.81 4.97 -13.71
C TYR A 98 -4.54 6.22 -14.54
N LEU A 99 -5.06 6.29 -15.76
CA LEU A 99 -4.86 7.43 -16.65
C LEU A 99 -6.16 8.17 -17.00
N GLY A 100 -7.30 7.49 -16.86
CA GLY A 100 -8.57 7.92 -17.39
C GLY A 100 -8.80 7.38 -18.80
N SER A 101 -10.07 7.13 -19.11
CA SER A 101 -10.51 6.47 -20.35
C SER A 101 -10.00 7.14 -21.63
N ALA A 102 -9.87 8.47 -21.65
CA ALA A 102 -9.40 9.20 -22.82
C ALA A 102 -7.91 8.95 -23.12
N ILE A 103 -7.03 9.08 -22.12
CA ILE A 103 -5.60 8.83 -22.32
C ILE A 103 -5.36 7.35 -22.58
N THR A 104 -6.03 6.47 -21.84
CA THR A 104 -5.95 5.02 -22.06
C THR A 104 -6.39 4.65 -23.48
N GLY A 105 -7.51 5.22 -23.96
CA GLY A 105 -7.97 5.01 -25.34
C GLY A 105 -7.00 5.53 -26.40
N ILE A 106 -6.34 6.67 -26.17
CA ILE A 106 -5.28 7.17 -27.06
C ILE A 106 -4.12 6.18 -27.12
N LEU A 107 -3.61 5.72 -25.97
CA LEU A 107 -2.47 4.79 -25.93
C LEU A 107 -2.81 3.44 -26.57
N GLU A 108 -4.01 2.92 -26.37
CA GLU A 108 -4.49 1.69 -27.02
C GLU A 108 -4.62 1.84 -28.55
N ALA A 109 -5.06 3.01 -29.02
CA ALA A 109 -5.15 3.29 -30.45
C ALA A 109 -3.76 3.40 -31.08
N VAL A 110 -2.81 4.06 -30.41
CA VAL A 110 -1.42 4.16 -30.85
C VAL A 110 -0.74 2.77 -30.87
N GLU A 111 -0.96 1.94 -29.85
CA GLU A 111 -0.45 0.56 -29.74
C GLU A 111 -0.88 -0.31 -30.93
N LYS A 112 -2.19 -0.34 -31.24
CA LYS A 112 -2.73 -1.23 -32.28
C LYS A 112 -2.20 -0.91 -33.68
N GLY A 113 -1.79 0.34 -33.94
CA GLY A 113 -1.62 0.82 -35.30
C GLY A 113 -2.97 0.84 -36.04
N LEU A 114 -3.11 1.71 -37.03
CA LEU A 114 -4.41 1.93 -37.65
C LEU A 114 -4.71 0.91 -38.76
N PRO A 115 -5.96 0.41 -38.85
CA PRO A 115 -6.54 0.01 -40.13
C PRO A 115 -6.77 1.28 -40.97
N ASN A 116 -6.40 1.21 -42.26
CA ASN A 116 -6.63 2.14 -43.37
C ASN A 116 -7.33 3.50 -43.07
N ASP A 117 -6.62 4.58 -43.46
CA ASP A 117 -7.09 5.95 -43.77
C ASP A 117 -7.17 7.04 -42.69
N LEU A 118 -6.65 6.85 -41.47
CA LEU A 118 -6.39 7.96 -40.55
C LEU A 118 -4.91 7.97 -40.11
N PRO A 119 -4.20 9.11 -40.16
CA PRO A 119 -2.90 9.24 -39.53
C PRO A 119 -3.04 9.12 -38.00
N ALA A 120 -2.12 8.42 -37.32
CA ALA A 120 -2.09 8.36 -35.84
C ALA A 120 -2.09 9.76 -35.19
N GLN A 121 -1.52 10.71 -35.91
CA GLN A 121 -1.50 12.14 -35.62
C GLN A 121 -2.91 12.74 -35.41
N ALA A 122 -3.86 12.40 -36.27
CA ALA A 122 -5.23 12.93 -36.22
C ALA A 122 -6.03 12.36 -35.02
N LEU A 123 -5.74 11.13 -34.59
CA LEU A 123 -6.41 10.49 -33.46
C LEU A 123 -5.97 11.03 -32.12
N ILE A 124 -4.68 11.35 -31.98
CA ILE A 124 -4.17 12.03 -30.79
C ILE A 124 -4.87 13.38 -30.67
N ASP A 125 -4.97 14.16 -31.74
CA ASP A 125 -5.66 15.45 -31.68
C ASP A 125 -7.15 15.31 -31.33
N LEU A 126 -7.85 14.33 -31.92
CA LEU A 126 -9.26 14.06 -31.62
C LEU A 126 -9.49 13.62 -30.16
N GLY A 127 -8.59 12.81 -29.60
CA GLY A 127 -8.66 12.38 -28.20
C GLY A 127 -8.30 13.50 -27.22
N MET A 128 -7.25 14.26 -27.53
CA MET A 128 -6.73 15.33 -26.66
C MET A 128 -7.67 16.53 -26.61
N ASN A 129 -8.37 16.85 -27.70
CA ASN A 129 -9.40 17.90 -27.72
C ASN A 129 -10.61 17.59 -26.82
N LYS A 130 -10.82 16.30 -26.48
CA LYS A 130 -11.90 15.84 -25.58
C LYS A 130 -11.45 15.70 -24.12
N LEU A 131 -10.17 15.83 -23.80
CA LEU A 131 -9.66 15.69 -22.42
C LEU A 131 -10.17 16.77 -21.45
N PRO A 132 -10.22 18.07 -21.82
CA PRO A 132 -10.65 19.12 -20.88
C PRO A 132 -12.08 18.93 -20.36
N SER A 133 -13.00 18.40 -21.18
CA SER A 133 -14.39 18.12 -20.77
C SER A 133 -14.51 16.88 -19.89
N ILE A 134 -13.64 15.87 -20.06
CA ILE A 134 -13.63 14.64 -19.25
C ILE A 134 -13.01 14.87 -17.86
N MET A 135 -12.01 15.75 -17.75
CA MET A 135 -11.38 16.08 -16.46
C MET A 135 -12.31 16.81 -15.50
N ALA A 136 -13.32 17.53 -16.01
CA ALA A 136 -14.32 18.20 -15.18
C ALA A 136 -15.31 17.21 -14.53
N ASP A 137 -15.53 16.04 -15.13
CA ASP A 137 -16.59 15.09 -14.76
C ASP A 137 -16.08 13.91 -13.90
N ASN A 138 -14.76 13.64 -13.91
CA ASN A 138 -14.16 12.43 -13.33
C ASN A 138 -13.61 12.57 -11.89
N SER A 139 -14.06 13.56 -11.12
CA SER A 139 -13.40 13.97 -9.87
C SER A 139 -13.41 12.96 -8.71
N ASP A 140 -14.10 11.81 -8.79
CA ASP A 140 -14.26 10.95 -7.59
C ASP A 140 -14.17 9.42 -7.76
N ARG A 141 -14.28 8.86 -8.97
CA ARG A 141 -14.61 7.42 -9.11
C ARG A 141 -13.45 6.42 -8.99
N ASN A 142 -12.18 6.84 -9.05
CA ASN A 142 -11.04 5.91 -8.96
C ASN A 142 -9.89 6.41 -8.08
N ARG A 143 -10.18 6.65 -6.79
CA ARG A 143 -9.16 6.91 -5.75
C ARG A 143 -8.28 5.69 -5.40
N THR A 144 -8.47 4.56 -6.07
CA THR A 144 -7.98 3.23 -5.64
C THR A 144 -6.68 2.79 -6.30
N ALA A 145 -6.27 3.40 -7.42
CA ALA A 145 -5.01 3.06 -8.08
C ALA A 145 -3.79 3.63 -7.33
N PRO A 146 -2.67 2.88 -7.20
CA PRO A 146 -1.44 3.37 -6.59
C PRO A 146 -0.85 4.61 -7.27
N LEU A 147 -0.83 4.64 -8.60
CA LEU A 147 -0.40 5.78 -9.41
C LEU A 147 -1.59 6.28 -10.23
N ALA A 148 -1.90 7.56 -10.18
CA ALA A 148 -3.01 8.13 -10.93
C ALA A 148 -2.62 9.42 -11.64
N PHE A 149 -2.92 9.53 -12.93
CA PHE A 149 -2.87 10.80 -13.64
C PHE A 149 -4.10 11.63 -13.26
N THR A 150 -3.88 12.86 -12.79
CA THR A 150 -4.93 13.76 -12.28
C THR A 150 -5.01 15.06 -13.08
N GLY A 151 -4.64 14.97 -14.36
CA GLY A 151 -4.95 15.96 -15.37
C GLY A 151 -3.75 16.77 -15.86
N ASN A 152 -2.84 17.15 -14.97
CA ASN A 152 -1.58 17.81 -15.33
C ASN A 152 -0.39 17.32 -14.50
N LYS A 153 -0.58 16.24 -13.74
CA LYS A 153 0.36 15.69 -12.77
C LYS A 153 -0.02 14.25 -12.47
N PHE A 154 0.91 13.51 -11.88
CA PHE A 154 0.63 12.22 -11.29
C PHE A 154 0.49 12.34 -9.77
N GLU A 155 -0.36 11.50 -9.21
CA GLU A 155 -0.54 11.31 -7.77
C GLU A 155 -0.13 9.88 -7.41
N PHE A 156 0.93 9.75 -6.62
CA PHE A 156 1.37 8.48 -6.07
C PHE A 156 0.81 8.29 -4.64
N ARG A 157 -0.13 7.36 -4.50
CA ARG A 157 -1.00 7.17 -3.31
C ARG A 157 -0.52 6.05 -2.36
N ALA A 158 0.45 5.25 -2.80
CA ALA A 158 0.99 4.13 -2.03
C ALA A 158 1.89 4.50 -0.82
N PRO A 159 2.55 5.67 -0.73
CA PRO A 159 3.37 5.99 0.43
C PRO A 159 2.57 6.10 1.74
N GLY A 160 3.15 5.57 2.83
CA GLY A 160 2.57 5.64 4.17
C GLY A 160 2.67 7.02 4.81
N ALA A 161 1.75 7.38 5.70
CA ALA A 161 1.75 8.67 6.40
C ALA A 161 3.05 9.03 7.15
N PRO A 162 3.72 8.12 7.88
CA PRO A 162 4.95 8.47 8.60
C PRO A 162 6.18 8.40 7.71
N GLN A 163 6.07 7.80 6.52
CA GLN A 163 7.19 7.56 5.62
C GLN A 163 7.74 8.87 5.04
N SER A 164 9.07 8.96 4.91
CA SER A 164 9.70 10.02 4.12
C SER A 164 9.32 9.86 2.65
N ILE A 165 8.95 10.96 1.99
CA ILE A 165 8.63 10.94 0.56
C ILE A 165 9.87 10.70 -0.32
N ALA A 166 11.06 10.97 0.21
CA ALA A 166 12.31 10.89 -0.55
C ALA A 166 12.53 9.49 -1.12
N GLY A 167 12.44 8.44 -0.29
CA GLY A 167 12.66 7.06 -0.73
C GLY A 167 11.74 6.66 -1.89
N PRO A 168 10.40 6.70 -1.72
CA PRO A 168 9.48 6.34 -2.78
C PRO A 168 9.59 7.22 -4.03
N LEU A 169 9.82 8.52 -3.87
CA LEU A 169 9.97 9.42 -5.01
C LEU A 169 11.28 9.17 -5.78
N THR A 170 12.41 8.91 -5.11
CA THR A 170 13.68 8.55 -5.77
C THR A 170 13.51 7.31 -6.64
N MET A 171 12.85 6.25 -6.14
CA MET A 171 12.64 5.03 -6.93
C MET A 171 11.74 5.26 -8.14
N LEU A 172 10.69 6.08 -7.97
CA LEU A 172 9.78 6.44 -9.06
C LEU A 172 10.47 7.31 -10.12
N LEU A 173 11.28 8.27 -9.70
CA LEU A 173 12.04 9.15 -10.60
C LEU A 173 13.17 8.40 -11.30
N ALA A 174 13.82 7.42 -10.64
CA ALA A 174 14.80 6.54 -11.28
C ALA A 174 14.16 5.71 -12.40
N ALA A 175 12.98 5.14 -12.15
CA ALA A 175 12.22 4.44 -13.16
C ALA A 175 11.82 5.37 -14.33
N TRP A 176 11.39 6.60 -14.02
CA TRP A 176 11.05 7.57 -15.06
C TRP A 176 12.28 8.01 -15.88
N ALA A 177 13.43 8.22 -15.25
CA ALA A 177 14.68 8.56 -15.93
C ALA A 177 15.05 7.47 -16.95
N TRP A 178 15.02 6.21 -16.54
CA TRP A 178 15.24 5.09 -17.47
C TRP A 178 14.25 5.07 -18.62
N GLY A 179 12.96 5.34 -18.34
CA GLY A 179 11.94 5.42 -19.38
C GLY A 179 12.17 6.58 -20.36
N ILE A 180 12.67 7.71 -19.88
CA ILE A 180 13.05 8.87 -20.71
C ILE A 180 14.25 8.50 -21.59
N ASP A 181 15.30 7.91 -21.02
CA ASP A 181 16.49 7.49 -21.77
C ASP A 181 16.10 6.53 -22.89
N ARG A 182 15.29 5.51 -22.60
CA ARG A 182 14.81 4.57 -23.63
C ARG A 182 14.00 5.23 -24.74
N VAL A 183 13.10 6.15 -24.39
CA VAL A 183 12.31 6.87 -25.39
C VAL A 183 13.20 7.80 -26.21
N ALA A 184 14.18 8.46 -25.59
CA ALA A 184 15.14 9.32 -26.28
C ALA A 184 16.02 8.52 -27.26
N ASP A 185 16.60 7.40 -26.81
CA ASP A 185 17.40 6.49 -27.65
C ASP A 185 16.61 6.03 -28.89
N MET A 186 15.33 5.70 -28.73
CA MET A 186 14.46 5.29 -29.83
C MET A 186 14.22 6.41 -30.84
N ILE A 187 14.06 7.64 -30.38
CA ILE A 187 13.87 8.82 -31.23
C ILE A 187 15.16 9.12 -31.99
N GLU A 188 16.30 9.12 -31.30
CA GLU A 188 17.62 9.41 -31.90
C GLU A 188 18.03 8.34 -32.93
N ALA A 189 17.71 7.07 -32.67
CA ALA A 189 18.02 5.97 -33.58
C ALA A 189 17.31 6.07 -34.95
N LYS A 190 16.27 6.88 -35.08
CA LYS A 190 15.60 7.13 -36.37
C LYS A 190 16.40 8.03 -37.31
N GLY A 191 17.39 8.76 -36.78
CA GLY A 191 18.24 9.66 -37.54
C GLY A 191 17.57 11.00 -37.89
N SER A 192 18.36 11.93 -38.44
CA SER A 192 17.92 13.30 -38.75
C SER A 192 16.96 13.41 -39.93
N ASP A 193 16.84 12.36 -40.74
CA ASP A 193 16.04 12.36 -41.97
C ASP A 193 14.56 12.03 -41.71
N VAL A 194 14.22 11.54 -40.51
CA VAL A 194 12.85 11.24 -40.09
C VAL A 194 12.29 12.42 -39.29
N ASP A 195 11.02 12.75 -39.49
CA ASP A 195 10.36 13.78 -38.69
C ASP A 195 10.34 13.38 -37.20
N VAL A 196 10.73 14.31 -36.33
CA VAL A 196 10.85 14.05 -34.89
C VAL A 196 9.52 13.63 -34.26
N LEU A 197 8.38 14.08 -34.82
CA LEU A 197 7.07 13.68 -34.31
C LEU A 197 6.75 12.25 -34.71
N GLU A 198 7.12 11.81 -35.91
CA GLU A 198 7.00 10.42 -36.34
C GLU A 198 7.86 9.50 -35.45
N ALA A 199 9.12 9.86 -35.23
CA ALA A 199 10.02 9.13 -34.33
C ALA A 199 9.46 9.04 -32.89
N ALA A 200 8.89 10.15 -32.38
CA ALA A 200 8.25 10.17 -31.07
C ALA A 200 7.00 9.29 -30.99
N LEU A 201 6.19 9.23 -32.05
CA LEU A 201 5.01 8.37 -32.11
C LEU A 201 5.38 6.88 -32.05
N ASP A 202 6.45 6.48 -32.73
CA ASP A 202 6.97 5.11 -32.65
C ASP A 202 7.44 4.76 -31.23
N ALA A 203 8.13 5.67 -30.56
CA ALA A 203 8.55 5.48 -29.17
C ALA A 203 7.34 5.42 -28.20
N ILE A 204 6.33 6.27 -28.40
CA ILE A 204 5.07 6.23 -27.64
C ILE A 204 4.36 4.90 -27.86
N LYS A 205 4.31 4.38 -29.09
CA LYS A 205 3.70 3.09 -29.43
C LYS A 205 4.37 1.93 -28.69
N TYR A 206 5.69 1.90 -28.69
CA TYR A 206 6.46 0.89 -27.96
C TYR A 206 6.19 0.96 -26.46
N ALA A 207 6.32 2.16 -25.86
CA ALA A 207 6.04 2.36 -24.44
C ALA A 207 4.59 2.00 -24.07
N ALA A 208 3.63 2.28 -24.96
CA ALA A 208 2.24 1.89 -24.78
C ALA A 208 2.07 0.35 -24.78
N ALA A 209 2.75 -0.38 -25.66
CA ALA A 209 2.70 -1.84 -25.65
C ALA A 209 3.29 -2.41 -24.34
N GLU A 210 4.50 -1.97 -23.99
CA GLU A 210 5.24 -2.50 -22.83
C GLU A 210 4.56 -2.18 -21.49
N SER A 211 3.96 -0.99 -21.36
CA SER A 211 3.32 -0.59 -20.11
C SER A 211 1.87 -1.11 -19.97
N ARG A 212 1.37 -1.91 -20.91
CA ARG A 212 -0.05 -2.33 -20.94
C ARG A 212 -0.48 -3.09 -19.69
N ALA A 213 0.38 -3.96 -19.17
CA ALA A 213 0.06 -4.80 -18.01
C ALA A 213 -0.33 -3.97 -16.76
N ILE A 214 0.35 -2.84 -16.54
CA ILE A 214 0.14 -1.99 -15.35
C ILE A 214 -0.99 -0.96 -15.50
N ARG A 215 -1.49 -0.70 -16.72
CA ARG A 215 -2.59 0.25 -16.94
C ARG A 215 -3.92 -0.39 -16.54
N PHE A 216 -4.63 0.22 -15.60
CA PHE A 216 -5.89 -0.29 -15.10
C PHE A 216 -6.87 0.83 -14.75
N GLU A 217 -8.05 0.79 -15.38
CA GLU A 217 -9.12 1.80 -15.25
C GLU A 217 -10.27 1.33 -14.34
N GLY A 218 -10.20 0.11 -13.81
CA GLY A 218 -11.26 -0.47 -12.97
C GLY A 218 -11.08 -0.22 -11.48
N ASN A 219 -11.94 -0.86 -10.68
CA ASN A 219 -11.84 -0.84 -9.23
C ASN A 219 -10.65 -1.69 -8.76
N ALA A 220 -9.59 -1.05 -8.26
CA ALA A 220 -8.38 -1.74 -7.82
C ALA A 220 -8.58 -2.62 -6.55
N TYR A 221 -9.72 -2.53 -5.85
CA TYR A 221 -10.04 -3.40 -4.72
C TYR A 221 -10.66 -4.73 -5.11
N SER A 222 -11.12 -4.86 -6.34
CA SER A 222 -11.93 -6.00 -6.74
C SER A 222 -11.11 -7.28 -6.76
N ALA A 223 -11.73 -8.42 -6.41
CA ALA A 223 -11.07 -9.71 -6.47
C ALA A 223 -10.70 -10.08 -7.91
N GLU A 224 -11.49 -9.59 -8.87
CA GLU A 224 -11.25 -9.71 -10.31
C GLU A 224 -9.94 -9.02 -10.69
N TRP A 225 -9.65 -7.82 -10.15
CA TRP A 225 -8.38 -7.16 -10.40
C TRP A 225 -7.19 -7.97 -9.87
N GLN A 226 -7.30 -8.58 -8.69
CA GLN A 226 -6.23 -9.42 -8.16
C GLN A 226 -5.95 -10.63 -9.05
N GLN A 227 -6.98 -11.27 -9.60
CA GLN A 227 -6.85 -12.39 -10.52
C GLN A 227 -6.29 -11.94 -11.87
N GLU A 228 -6.79 -10.83 -12.40
CA GLU A 228 -6.36 -10.26 -13.68
C GLU A 228 -4.90 -9.78 -13.62
N ALA A 229 -4.50 -9.11 -12.55
CA ALA A 229 -3.10 -8.70 -12.34
C ALA A 229 -2.14 -9.88 -12.40
N LYS A 230 -2.51 -11.02 -11.78
CA LYS A 230 -1.73 -12.27 -11.87
C LYS A 230 -1.68 -12.81 -13.31
N LYS A 231 -2.80 -12.81 -14.03
CA LYS A 231 -2.84 -13.21 -15.46
C LYS A 231 -1.96 -12.32 -16.33
N ARG A 232 -1.86 -11.04 -16.00
CA ARG A 232 -0.96 -10.07 -16.65
C ARG A 232 0.50 -10.18 -16.23
N GLY A 233 0.86 -11.12 -15.35
CA GLY A 233 2.22 -11.31 -14.87
C GLY A 233 2.71 -10.30 -13.84
N LEU A 234 1.79 -9.51 -13.23
CA LEU A 234 2.16 -8.58 -12.16
C LEU A 234 2.47 -9.35 -10.88
N LYS A 235 3.69 -9.19 -10.37
CA LYS A 235 4.12 -9.74 -9.09
C LYS A 235 3.42 -8.99 -7.96
N ILE A 236 2.77 -9.74 -7.07
CA ILE A 236 2.04 -9.20 -5.91
C ILE A 236 2.83 -9.58 -4.65
N ALA A 237 3.44 -8.58 -4.02
CA ALA A 237 4.11 -8.73 -2.73
C ALA A 237 3.19 -8.19 -1.62
N ASN A 238 2.64 -9.08 -0.81
CA ASN A 238 1.63 -8.75 0.20
C ASN A 238 2.28 -8.40 1.54
N SER A 239 3.38 -9.06 1.90
CA SER A 239 4.10 -8.77 3.15
C SER A 239 5.16 -7.68 2.97
N THR A 240 5.60 -7.10 4.09
CA THR A 240 6.75 -6.17 4.08
C THR A 240 8.02 -6.91 3.66
N GLN A 241 8.22 -8.15 4.13
CA GLN A 241 9.35 -9.00 3.80
C GLN A 241 9.43 -9.27 2.29
N GLU A 242 8.35 -9.74 1.68
CA GLU A 242 8.27 -10.01 0.23
C GLU A 242 8.54 -8.75 -0.60
N ALA A 243 8.00 -7.62 -0.16
CA ALA A 243 8.14 -6.35 -0.87
C ALA A 243 9.57 -5.80 -0.76
N LEU A 244 10.20 -5.87 0.42
CA LEU A 244 11.58 -5.43 0.60
C LEU A 244 12.55 -6.27 -0.24
N ALA A 245 12.32 -7.58 -0.36
CA ALA A 245 13.14 -8.48 -1.18
C ALA A 245 13.17 -8.07 -2.66
N LEU A 246 12.20 -7.27 -3.14
CA LEU A 246 12.22 -6.73 -4.49
C LEU A 246 13.39 -5.75 -4.71
N TYR A 247 14.01 -5.16 -3.68
CA TYR A 247 15.24 -4.40 -3.85
C TYR A 247 16.41 -5.25 -4.39
N LEU A 248 16.41 -6.56 -4.13
CA LEU A 248 17.51 -7.45 -4.50
C LEU A 248 17.40 -7.99 -5.94
N VAL A 249 16.29 -7.74 -6.62
CA VAL A 249 16.11 -8.09 -8.04
C VAL A 249 17.27 -7.46 -8.85
N PRO A 250 18.04 -8.23 -9.64
CA PRO A 250 19.23 -7.74 -10.34
C PRO A 250 18.99 -6.47 -11.14
N GLU A 251 17.90 -6.43 -11.90
CA GLU A 251 17.53 -5.29 -12.76
C GLU A 251 17.26 -4.02 -11.95
N HIS A 252 16.73 -4.16 -10.73
CA HIS A 252 16.47 -3.02 -9.85
C HIS A 252 17.77 -2.45 -9.26
N ARG A 253 18.72 -3.32 -8.91
CA ARG A 253 20.05 -2.91 -8.43
C ARG A 253 20.85 -2.25 -9.54
N GLU A 254 20.81 -2.83 -10.73
CA GLU A 254 21.47 -2.29 -11.92
C GLU A 254 20.93 -0.90 -12.29
N LEU A 255 19.60 -0.68 -12.23
CA LEU A 255 19.00 0.63 -12.47
C LEU A 255 19.59 1.68 -11.52
N LEU A 256 19.60 1.39 -10.22
CA LEU A 256 20.08 2.35 -9.22
C LEU A 256 21.59 2.61 -9.33
N ALA A 257 22.36 1.58 -9.68
CA ALA A 257 23.81 1.68 -9.86
C ALA A 257 24.17 2.48 -11.13
N SER A 258 23.52 2.20 -12.25
CA SER A 258 23.76 2.89 -13.53
C SER A 258 23.42 4.38 -13.47
N LEU A 259 22.40 4.75 -12.70
CA LEU A 259 22.05 6.15 -12.45
C LEU A 259 22.91 6.83 -11.37
N GLY A 260 23.86 6.12 -10.76
CA GLY A 260 24.71 6.65 -9.68
C GLY A 260 23.95 7.02 -8.41
N ILE A 261 22.76 6.44 -8.19
CA ILE A 261 21.91 6.69 -7.03
C ILE A 261 22.40 5.88 -5.83
N MET A 262 22.60 4.58 -6.04
CA MET A 262 23.12 3.63 -5.06
C MET A 262 23.88 2.52 -5.79
N SER A 263 25.10 2.20 -5.33
CA SER A 263 25.82 1.01 -5.76
C SER A 263 25.06 -0.26 -5.36
N GLU A 264 25.35 -1.39 -6.03
CA GLU A 264 24.71 -2.67 -5.69
C GLU A 264 24.87 -3.05 -4.21
N ARG A 265 26.06 -2.79 -3.65
CA ARG A 265 26.35 -3.04 -2.23
C ARG A 265 25.49 -2.17 -1.31
N GLU A 266 25.27 -0.91 -1.68
CA GLU A 266 24.40 -0.02 -0.91
C GLU A 266 22.93 -0.45 -0.97
N VAL A 267 22.46 -1.01 -2.10
CA VAL A 267 21.09 -1.52 -2.20
C VAL A 267 20.90 -2.73 -1.29
N VAL A 268 21.87 -3.65 -1.24
CA VAL A 268 21.83 -4.81 -0.33
C VAL A 268 21.83 -4.35 1.12
N ALA A 269 22.74 -3.44 1.51
CA ALA A 269 22.79 -2.90 2.87
C ALA A 269 21.49 -2.15 3.24
N TYR A 270 20.90 -1.40 2.31
CA TYR A 270 19.64 -0.71 2.54
C TYR A 270 18.48 -1.70 2.73
N TYR A 271 18.44 -2.79 1.95
CA TYR A 271 17.49 -3.87 2.17
C TYR A 271 17.62 -4.48 3.57
N GLU A 272 18.83 -4.84 3.99
CA GLU A 272 19.10 -5.45 5.31
C GLU A 272 18.64 -4.53 6.45
N VAL A 273 19.01 -3.25 6.41
CA VAL A 273 18.60 -2.26 7.42
C VAL A 273 17.08 -2.11 7.48
N ARG A 274 16.40 -2.13 6.32
CA ARG A 274 14.94 -2.03 6.27
C ARG A 274 14.27 -3.31 6.77
N LEU A 275 14.89 -4.46 6.55
CA LEU A 275 14.40 -5.74 7.07
C LEU A 275 14.58 -5.83 8.59
N GLU A 276 15.72 -5.38 9.12
CA GLU A 276 15.97 -5.28 10.56
C GLU A 276 14.96 -4.34 11.23
N GLN A 277 14.68 -3.19 10.61
CA GLN A 277 13.66 -2.26 11.09
C GLN A 277 12.27 -2.91 11.13
N TYR A 278 11.92 -3.71 10.10
CA TYR A 278 10.67 -4.45 10.06
C TYR A 278 10.57 -5.44 11.22
N ILE A 279 11.58 -6.31 11.36
CA ILE A 279 11.67 -7.31 12.43
C ILE A 279 11.54 -6.64 13.79
N LYS A 280 12.37 -5.63 14.06
CA LYS A 280 12.39 -4.92 15.34
C LYS A 280 11.05 -4.27 15.67
N THR A 281 10.39 -3.67 14.68
CA THR A 281 9.08 -3.03 14.90
C THR A 281 8.05 -4.07 15.33
N VAL A 282 7.94 -5.18 14.60
CA VAL A 282 6.94 -6.20 14.92
C VAL A 282 7.28 -6.93 16.22
N SER A 283 8.55 -7.19 16.53
CA SER A 283 8.97 -7.76 17.82
C SER A 283 8.60 -6.85 19.00
N ILE A 284 8.73 -5.53 18.85
CA ILE A 284 8.28 -4.56 19.88
C ILE A 284 6.76 -4.62 20.04
N GLU A 285 6.02 -4.61 18.93
CA GLU A 285 4.56 -4.76 18.95
C GLU A 285 4.14 -6.07 19.66
N MET A 286 4.92 -7.15 19.52
CA MET A 286 4.60 -8.46 20.10
C MET A 286 4.76 -8.38 21.61
N GLY A 287 5.84 -7.76 22.07
CA GLY A 287 6.07 -7.48 23.48
C GLY A 287 4.98 -6.58 24.09
N ILE A 288 4.53 -5.56 23.37
CA ILE A 288 3.44 -4.68 23.82
C ILE A 288 2.12 -5.46 23.90
N MET A 289 1.77 -6.24 22.87
CA MET A 289 0.56 -7.07 22.86
C MET A 289 0.56 -8.05 24.04
N ARG A 290 1.69 -8.70 24.30
CA ARG A 290 1.89 -9.58 25.45
C ARG A 290 1.64 -8.85 26.77
N ALA A 291 2.27 -7.69 26.97
CA ALA A 291 2.07 -6.88 28.18
C ALA A 291 0.60 -6.50 28.34
N MET A 292 -0.05 -6.05 27.26
CA MET A 292 -1.46 -5.66 27.29
C MET A 292 -2.39 -6.82 27.68
N LEU A 293 -2.08 -8.04 27.24
CA LEU A 293 -2.83 -9.25 27.61
C LEU A 293 -2.69 -9.57 29.10
N TRP A 294 -1.46 -9.70 29.59
CA TRP A 294 -1.18 -10.16 30.94
C TRP A 294 -1.51 -9.13 32.02
N GLU A 295 -1.27 -7.85 31.74
CA GLU A 295 -1.49 -6.78 32.70
C GLU A 295 -2.95 -6.28 32.69
N GLY A 296 -3.64 -6.42 31.56
CA GLY A 296 -5.00 -5.91 31.37
C GLY A 296 -6.05 -6.99 31.14
N ILE A 297 -6.04 -7.60 29.95
CA ILE A 297 -7.18 -8.39 29.44
C ILE A 297 -7.41 -9.65 30.26
N LEU A 298 -6.36 -10.41 30.57
CA LEU A 298 -6.47 -11.64 31.35
C LEU A 298 -6.96 -11.39 32.79
N PRO A 299 -6.45 -10.37 33.53
CA PRO A 299 -7.04 -9.95 34.80
C PRO A 299 -8.50 -9.52 34.67
N ALA A 300 -8.86 -8.76 33.64
CA ALA A 300 -10.24 -8.32 33.42
C ALA A 300 -11.21 -9.49 33.21
N ILE A 301 -10.84 -10.48 32.40
CA ILE A 301 -11.63 -11.71 32.23
C ILE A 301 -11.78 -12.44 33.57
N SER A 302 -10.71 -12.51 34.37
CA SER A 302 -10.74 -13.16 35.68
C SER A 302 -11.72 -12.47 36.64
N ARG A 303 -11.70 -11.14 36.68
CA ARG A 303 -12.64 -10.34 37.49
C ARG A 303 -14.08 -10.52 37.02
N GLN A 304 -14.33 -10.52 35.70
CA GLN A 304 -15.67 -10.78 35.17
C GLN A 304 -16.17 -12.18 35.53
N ILE A 305 -15.33 -13.21 35.40
CA ILE A 305 -15.70 -14.59 35.78
C ILE A 305 -16.07 -14.65 37.26
N LEU A 306 -15.27 -14.03 38.15
CA LEU A 306 -15.55 -13.99 39.58
C LEU A 306 -16.91 -13.32 39.87
N LEU A 307 -17.18 -12.18 39.23
CA LEU A 307 -18.43 -11.44 39.37
C LEU A 307 -19.64 -12.30 38.97
N GLU A 308 -19.59 -12.86 37.76
CA GLU A 308 -20.69 -13.66 37.20
C GLU A 308 -20.92 -14.96 37.97
N GLN A 309 -19.83 -15.66 38.36
CA GLN A 309 -19.94 -16.88 39.17
C GLN A 309 -20.44 -16.58 40.58
N GLY A 310 -19.96 -15.50 41.20
CA GLY A 310 -20.42 -15.06 42.50
C GLY A 310 -21.92 -14.78 42.49
N ALA A 311 -22.39 -13.99 41.52
CA ALA A 311 -23.80 -13.69 41.34
C ALA A 311 -24.63 -14.96 41.09
N LEU A 312 -24.22 -15.84 40.18
CA LEU A 312 -24.91 -17.10 39.90
C LEU A 312 -24.98 -18.00 41.15
N SER A 313 -23.88 -18.12 41.90
CA SER A 313 -23.82 -18.97 43.11
C SER A 313 -24.66 -18.44 44.28
N SER A 314 -25.07 -17.17 44.25
CA SER A 314 -25.91 -16.55 45.28
C SER A 314 -27.41 -16.83 45.09
N LEU A 315 -27.82 -17.45 43.98
CA LEU A 315 -29.20 -17.79 43.68
C LEU A 315 -29.64 -19.11 44.36
N PRO A 316 -30.96 -19.35 44.52
CA PRO A 316 -31.49 -20.65 44.91
C PRO A 316 -31.07 -21.78 43.95
N GLU A 317 -30.91 -23.00 44.46
CA GLU A 317 -30.36 -24.14 43.72
C GLU A 317 -31.15 -24.48 42.44
N GLU A 318 -32.49 -24.38 42.50
CA GLU A 318 -33.39 -24.61 41.36
C GLU A 318 -33.11 -23.60 40.23
N MET A 319 -32.96 -22.31 40.57
CA MET A 319 -32.66 -21.27 39.59
C MET A 319 -31.26 -21.45 38.99
N ILE A 320 -30.29 -21.88 39.78
CA ILE A 320 -28.94 -22.21 39.28
C ILE A 320 -29.05 -23.33 38.25
N LYS A 321 -29.81 -24.40 38.52
CA LYS A 321 -30.00 -25.53 37.59
C LYS A 321 -30.57 -25.06 36.26
N GLU A 322 -31.57 -24.19 36.27
CA GLU A 322 -32.24 -23.66 35.07
C GLU A 322 -31.43 -22.60 34.30
N SER A 323 -30.41 -21.99 34.92
CA SER A 323 -29.58 -20.91 34.35
C SER A 323 -28.56 -21.39 33.28
N VAL A 324 -29.01 -22.21 32.33
CA VAL A 324 -28.18 -22.83 31.28
C VAL A 324 -27.44 -21.79 30.43
N LEU A 325 -28.13 -20.72 30.01
CA LEU A 325 -27.55 -19.67 29.17
C LEU A 325 -26.49 -18.85 29.92
N TRP A 326 -26.71 -18.57 31.22
CA TRP A 326 -25.74 -17.86 32.05
C TRP A 326 -24.48 -18.71 32.27
N LYS A 327 -24.64 -19.99 32.62
CA LYS A 327 -23.53 -20.95 32.71
C LYS A 327 -22.72 -21.02 31.41
N LYS A 328 -23.40 -21.01 30.25
CA LYS A 328 -22.75 -20.98 28.94
C LYS A 328 -21.95 -19.68 28.73
N SER A 329 -22.48 -18.53 29.16
CA SER A 329 -21.75 -17.25 29.09
C SER A 329 -20.45 -17.28 29.90
N VAL A 330 -20.50 -17.77 31.14
CA VAL A 330 -19.31 -17.95 31.99
C VAL A 330 -18.31 -18.93 31.36
N ALA A 331 -18.79 -20.06 30.82
CA ALA A 331 -17.94 -21.03 30.12
C ALA A 331 -17.25 -20.41 28.88
N ASN A 332 -17.94 -19.53 28.15
CA ASN A 332 -17.34 -18.80 27.02
C ASN A 332 -16.19 -17.89 27.48
N LEU A 333 -16.33 -17.16 28.59
CA LEU A 333 -15.25 -16.33 29.16
C LEU A 333 -14.04 -17.19 29.55
N VAL A 334 -14.26 -18.34 30.17
CA VAL A 334 -13.19 -19.30 30.51
C VAL A 334 -12.48 -19.81 29.25
N SER A 335 -13.24 -20.16 28.21
CA SER A 335 -12.69 -20.61 26.92
C SER A 335 -11.83 -19.53 26.26
N ILE A 336 -12.30 -18.28 26.24
CA ILE A 336 -11.55 -17.13 25.71
C ILE A 336 -10.26 -16.92 26.50
N LYS A 337 -10.32 -16.95 27.84
CA LYS A 337 -9.15 -16.80 28.70
C LYS A 337 -8.09 -17.87 28.41
N ASN A 338 -8.49 -19.14 28.35
CA ASN A 338 -7.57 -20.24 28.05
C ASN A 338 -6.96 -20.09 26.65
N GLY A 339 -7.76 -19.68 25.65
CA GLY A 339 -7.27 -19.40 24.31
C GLY A 339 -6.22 -18.28 24.29
N LEU A 340 -6.44 -17.19 25.03
CA LEU A 340 -5.50 -16.08 25.13
C LEU A 340 -4.19 -16.49 25.84
N ILE A 341 -4.27 -17.29 26.91
CA ILE A 341 -3.07 -17.82 27.59
C ILE A 341 -2.26 -18.68 26.63
N ALA A 342 -2.90 -19.66 25.97
CA ALA A 342 -2.22 -20.54 25.02
C ALA A 342 -1.62 -19.76 23.83
N ALA A 343 -2.32 -18.74 23.33
CA ALA A 343 -1.80 -17.88 22.28
C ALA A 343 -0.61 -17.02 22.76
N SER A 344 -0.63 -16.54 24.00
CA SER A 344 0.51 -15.82 24.60
C SER A 344 1.72 -16.72 24.82
N GLU A 345 1.54 -17.99 25.20
CA GLU A 345 2.65 -18.94 25.33
C GLU A 345 3.34 -19.19 23.98
N LYS A 346 2.55 -19.32 22.91
CA LYS A 346 3.09 -19.38 21.54
C LYS A 346 3.85 -18.11 21.19
N LEU A 347 3.31 -16.94 21.53
CA LEU A 347 3.96 -15.65 21.29
C LEU A 347 5.32 -15.57 21.99
N ASP A 348 5.41 -16.02 23.25
CA ASP A 348 6.64 -16.03 24.04
C ASP A 348 7.68 -16.98 23.45
N ALA A 349 7.27 -18.18 23.05
CA ALA A 349 8.14 -19.14 22.38
C ALA A 349 8.69 -18.59 21.05
N MET A 350 7.85 -17.89 20.28
CA MET A 350 8.27 -17.25 19.03
C MET A 350 9.26 -16.10 19.28
N LEU A 351 9.00 -15.23 20.26
CA LEU A 351 9.91 -14.13 20.61
C LEU A 351 11.30 -14.65 21.03
N ALA A 352 11.34 -15.74 21.80
CA ALA A 352 12.61 -16.38 22.16
C ALA A 352 13.35 -16.91 20.92
N LYS A 353 12.63 -17.59 20.02
CA LYS A 353 13.20 -18.20 18.82
C LYS A 353 13.67 -17.17 17.79
N ILE A 354 12.95 -16.07 17.58
CA ILE A 354 13.30 -15.04 16.60
C ILE A 354 14.74 -14.52 16.83
N HIS A 355 15.17 -14.35 18.07
CA HIS A 355 16.52 -13.84 18.35
C HIS A 355 17.65 -14.82 18.01
N GLU A 356 17.35 -16.08 17.75
CA GLU A 356 18.33 -17.13 17.41
C GLU A 356 18.46 -17.38 15.90
N LEU A 357 17.59 -16.77 15.09
CA LEU A 357 17.53 -16.98 13.64
C LEU A 357 18.32 -15.93 12.86
N GLU A 358 18.64 -16.22 11.60
CA GLU A 358 19.18 -15.23 10.68
C GLU A 358 18.09 -14.27 10.18
N ILE A 359 18.47 -13.07 9.72
CA ILE A 359 17.54 -11.96 9.43
C ILE A 359 16.41 -12.34 8.45
N ASP A 360 16.72 -13.13 7.42
CA ASP A 360 15.72 -13.60 6.46
C ASP A 360 14.71 -14.55 7.10
N GLU A 361 15.18 -15.48 7.93
CA GLU A 361 14.34 -16.43 8.65
C GLU A 361 13.49 -15.75 9.73
N GLN A 362 14.06 -14.76 10.43
CA GLN A 362 13.34 -13.89 11.35
C GLN A 362 12.17 -13.20 10.65
N SER A 363 12.45 -12.54 9.53
CA SER A 363 11.43 -11.80 8.77
C SER A 363 10.33 -12.70 8.20
N ARG A 364 10.68 -13.94 7.81
CA ARG A 364 9.73 -14.95 7.34
C ARG A 364 8.83 -15.44 8.47
N MET A 365 9.41 -15.85 9.60
CA MET A 365 8.64 -16.28 10.78
C MET A 365 7.67 -15.19 11.26
N ILE A 366 8.12 -13.93 11.27
CA ILE A 366 7.24 -12.80 11.61
C ILE A 366 6.06 -12.72 10.64
N SER A 367 6.33 -12.80 9.34
CA SER A 367 5.31 -12.62 8.31
C SER A 367 4.33 -13.79 8.22
N GLU A 368 4.82 -15.02 8.34
CA GLU A 368 4.06 -16.26 8.13
C GLU A 368 3.39 -16.79 9.41
N GLU A 369 3.98 -16.53 10.57
CA GLU A 369 3.51 -17.10 11.84
C GLU A 369 3.05 -16.03 12.83
N ALA A 370 3.83 -14.94 13.01
CA ALA A 370 3.53 -13.97 14.06
C ALA A 370 2.31 -13.12 13.70
N LEU A 371 2.24 -12.60 12.47
CA LEU A 371 1.10 -11.80 12.01
C LEU A 371 -0.25 -12.56 12.08
N PRO A 372 -0.36 -13.83 11.69
CA PRO A 372 -1.58 -14.61 11.96
C PRO A 372 -1.91 -14.76 13.45
N LEU A 373 -0.89 -14.94 14.31
CA LEU A 373 -1.09 -15.02 15.76
C LEU A 373 -1.64 -13.71 16.34
N TYR A 374 -1.17 -12.55 15.86
CA TYR A 374 -1.76 -11.23 16.20
C TYR A 374 -3.25 -11.18 15.93
N VAL A 375 -3.67 -11.59 14.74
CA VAL A 375 -5.08 -11.57 14.34
C VAL A 375 -5.90 -12.50 15.23
N HIS A 376 -5.35 -13.66 15.59
CA HIS A 376 -6.01 -14.59 16.50
C HIS A 376 -6.16 -14.04 17.93
N ILE A 377 -5.08 -13.52 18.51
CA ILE A 377 -5.08 -12.89 19.85
C ILE A 377 -6.07 -11.73 19.89
N ARG A 378 -6.03 -10.87 18.87
CA ARG A 378 -6.94 -9.74 18.73
C ARG A 378 -8.39 -10.21 18.66
N SER A 379 -8.70 -11.21 17.83
CA SER A 379 -10.07 -11.74 17.70
C SER A 379 -10.63 -12.25 19.04
N LEU A 380 -9.81 -12.95 19.84
CA LEU A 380 -10.20 -13.38 21.18
C LEU A 380 -10.38 -12.21 22.15
N SER A 381 -9.52 -11.19 22.06
CA SER A 381 -9.60 -9.98 22.88
C SER A 381 -10.85 -9.15 22.56
N ASP A 382 -11.15 -8.94 21.28
CA ASP A 382 -12.35 -8.24 20.81
C ASP A 382 -13.62 -8.98 21.27
N ARG A 383 -13.61 -10.32 21.30
CA ARG A 383 -14.70 -11.13 21.87
C ARG A 383 -14.81 -11.01 23.39
N ALA A 384 -13.70 -10.84 24.11
CA ALA A 384 -13.72 -10.61 25.54
C ALA A 384 -14.33 -9.24 25.87
N GLU A 385 -13.99 -8.20 25.09
CA GLU A 385 -14.50 -6.84 25.26
C GLU A 385 -16.04 -6.79 25.28
N THR A 386 -16.71 -7.61 24.46
CA THR A 386 -18.19 -7.63 24.39
C THR A 386 -18.88 -8.34 25.55
N LEU A 387 -18.12 -9.12 26.33
CA LEU A 387 -18.64 -9.93 27.44
C LEU A 387 -18.24 -9.39 28.82
N ILE A 388 -17.38 -8.37 28.86
CA ILE A 388 -16.84 -7.79 30.09
C ILE A 388 -17.49 -6.44 30.36
N ALA A 389 -17.83 -6.20 31.62
CA ALA A 389 -18.39 -4.93 32.06
C ALA A 389 -17.40 -3.78 31.81
N LYS A 390 -17.93 -2.62 31.40
CA LYS A 390 -17.14 -1.45 30.99
C LYS A 390 -16.17 -0.95 32.05
N ASP A 391 -16.55 -1.05 33.33
CA ASP A 391 -15.75 -0.68 34.50
C ASP A 391 -14.65 -1.70 34.82
N ILE A 392 -14.77 -2.93 34.32
CA ILE A 392 -13.77 -3.99 34.46
C ILE A 392 -12.78 -3.99 33.28
N TRP A 393 -13.23 -3.60 32.07
CA TRP A 393 -12.41 -3.59 30.86
C TRP A 393 -11.23 -2.60 30.98
N PRO A 394 -9.99 -3.03 30.71
CA PRO A 394 -8.79 -2.28 31.10
C PRO A 394 -8.41 -1.17 30.12
N TYR A 395 -8.92 -1.21 28.88
CA TYR A 395 -8.50 -0.30 27.81
C TYR A 395 -9.66 0.55 27.28
N PRO A 396 -9.40 1.76 26.78
CA PRO A 396 -10.42 2.54 26.08
C PRO A 396 -10.95 1.77 24.87
N THR A 397 -12.27 1.63 24.79
CA THR A 397 -12.93 1.05 23.61
C THR A 397 -12.80 2.00 22.42
N TYR A 398 -12.99 1.49 21.20
CA TYR A 398 -12.99 2.31 19.99
C TYR A 398 -13.99 3.47 20.07
N THR A 399 -15.18 3.23 20.62
CA THR A 399 -16.19 4.28 20.84
C THR A 399 -15.63 5.43 21.67
N ARG A 400 -14.82 5.14 22.70
CA ARG A 400 -14.22 6.17 23.55
C ARG A 400 -13.03 6.87 22.89
N LEU A 401 -12.25 6.15 22.07
CA LEU A 401 -11.10 6.72 21.36
C LEU A 401 -11.51 7.63 20.20
N LEU A 402 -12.67 7.36 19.58
CA LEU A 402 -13.13 8.05 18.37
C LEU A 402 -14.16 9.16 18.65
N ASN A 403 -14.81 9.14 19.82
CA ASN A 403 -15.73 10.19 20.22
C ASN A 403 -15.03 11.21 21.10
N ILE A 404 -15.17 12.49 20.73
CA ILE A 404 -14.81 13.62 21.58
C ILE A 404 -15.99 13.88 22.51
N SER A 405 -16.16 13.02 23.53
CA SER A 405 -17.18 13.18 24.57
C SER A 405 -16.54 13.38 25.93
#